data_AF-A0AAD6KHN1-F1
#
_entry.id   AF-A0AAD6KHN1-F1
#
_cell.length_a   1.000
_cell.length_b   1.000
_cell.length_c   1.000
_cell.angle_alpha   90.00
_cell.angle_beta   90.00
_cell.angle_gamma   90.00
#
_symmetry.space_group_name_H-M   'P 1'
#
loop_
_entity.id
_entity.type
_entity.pdbx_description
1 polymer ?
#
loop_
_entity_poly.entity_id
_entity_poly.type
_entity_poly.pdbx_seq_one_letter_code
_entity_poly.pdbx_strand_id
1 'polypeptide(L)' 'MSGVQDQLEIKFRLTDGSDIGPKTFPAATSVATLKENVLALWPK' A
#
# COMPACT_ATOMS: atom_id res chain seq x y z
N MET A 1 19.11 17.54 8.55
CA MET A 1 19.02 16.48 7.53
C MET A 1 17.61 16.52 6.96
N SER A 2 17.45 16.98 5.71
CA SER A 2 16.14 17.11 5.08
C SER A 2 15.51 15.73 4.92
N GLY A 3 14.33 15.56 5.54
CA GLY A 3 13.64 14.28 5.70
C GLY A 3 13.17 13.68 4.39
N VAL A 4 13.96 12.76 3.85
CA VAL A 4 13.40 11.70 3.02
C VAL A 4 12.58 10.85 3.99
N GLN A 5 11.25 11.02 3.97
CA GLN A 5 10.38 10.06 4.65
C GLN A 5 10.72 8.70 4.04
N ASP A 6 11.14 7.73 4.85
CA ASP A 6 11.41 6.38 4.35
C ASP A 6 10.15 5.91 3.61
N GLN A 7 10.30 5.60 2.34
CA GLN A 7 9.21 5.21 1.47
C GLN A 7 9.37 3.74 1.10
N LEU A 8 8.27 3.01 1.22
CA LEU A 8 8.18 1.58 0.98
C LEU A 8 7.29 1.36 -0.24
N GLU A 9 7.76 0.56 -1.19
CA GLU A 9 6.92 0.08 -2.29
C GLU A 9 6.19 -1.18 -1.84
N ILE A 10 4.87 -1.14 -1.85
CA ILE A 10 4.01 -2.23 -1.36
C ILE A 10 3.06 -2.65 -2.48
N LYS A 11 2.92 -3.97 -2.65
CA LYS A 11 1.85 -4.60 -3.44
C LYS A 11 1.06 -5.57 -2.57
N PHE A 12 -0.24 -5.69 -2.81
CA PHE A 12 -1.12 -6.58 -2.07
C PHE A 12 -1.55 -7.74 -2.97
N ARG A 13 -1.20 -8.96 -2.58
CA ARG A 13 -1.64 -10.17 -3.26
C ARG A 13 -2.97 -10.64 -2.69
N LEU A 14 -3.96 -10.80 -3.55
CA LEU A 14 -5.28 -11.32 -3.21
C LEU A 14 -5.30 -12.86 -3.27
N THR A 15 -6.34 -13.45 -2.69
CA THR A 15 -6.50 -14.91 -2.60
C THR A 15 -6.74 -15.59 -3.95
N ASP A 16 -7.21 -14.85 -4.94
CA ASP A 16 -7.37 -15.32 -6.32
C ASP A 16 -6.05 -15.28 -7.13
N GLY A 17 -4.96 -14.84 -6.50
CA GLY A 17 -3.64 -14.72 -7.12
C GLY A 17 -3.40 -13.40 -7.86
N SER A 18 -4.39 -12.51 -7.92
CA SER A 18 -4.23 -11.17 -8.46
C SER A 18 -3.47 -10.25 -7.49
N ASP A 19 -2.85 -9.19 -8.01
CA ASP A 19 -2.10 -8.21 -7.22
C ASP A 19 -2.75 -6.82 -7.38
N ILE A 20 -2.91 -6.08 -6.26
CA ILE A 20 -3.22 -4.65 -6.23
C ILE A 20 -1.91 -3.88 -5.97
N GLY A 21 -1.53 -2.99 -6.89
CA GLY A 21 -0.30 -2.19 -6.83
C GLY A 21 0.72 -2.56 -7.93
N PRO A 22 2.02 -2.19 -7.79
CA PRO A 22 2.66 -1.60 -6.61
C PRO A 22 2.33 -0.12 -6.38
N LYS A 23 2.40 0.33 -5.13
CA LYS A 23 2.25 1.75 -4.72
C LYS A 23 3.23 2.09 -3.60
N THR A 24 3.73 3.32 -3.61
CA THR A 24 4.66 3.84 -2.61
C THR A 24 3.90 4.40 -1.40
N PHE A 25 4.34 4.02 -0.20
CA PHE A 25 3.80 4.48 1.07
C PHE A 25 4.93 4.93 1.99
N PRO A 26 4.76 6.03 2.75
CA PRO A 26 5.68 6.35 3.84
C PRO A 26 5.74 5.21 4.88
N ALA A 27 6.90 4.96 5.49
CA ALA A 27 7.10 3.96 6.52
C ALA A 27 6.25 4.23 7.78
N ALA A 28 5.84 5.49 7.99
CA ALA A 28 4.93 5.89 9.05
C ALA A 28 3.44 5.60 8.73
N THR A 29 3.13 5.05 7.55
CA THR A 29 1.74 4.75 7.15
C THR A 29 1.13 3.69 8.06
N SER A 30 -0.02 3.99 8.63
CA SER A 30 -0.74 3.05 9.49
C SER A 30 -1.33 1.88 8.69
N VAL A 31 -1.45 0.72 9.34
CA VAL A 31 -2.12 -0.44 8.73
C VAL A 31 -3.59 -0.15 8.41
N ALA A 32 -4.26 0.71 9.18
CA ALA A 32 -5.63 1.12 8.88
C ALA A 32 -5.72 1.83 7.52
N THR A 33 -4.83 2.80 7.27
CA THR A 33 -4.73 3.51 5.99
C THR A 33 -4.37 2.57 4.83
N LEU A 34 -3.51 1.57 5.06
CA LEU A 34 -3.21 0.55 4.04
C LEU A 34 -4.47 -0.27 3.69
N LYS A 35 -5.25 -0.70 4.69
CA LYS A 35 -6.52 -1.43 4.46
C LYS A 35 -7.53 -0.61 3.67
N GLU A 36 -7.69 0.67 4.00
CA GLU A 36 -8.57 1.58 3.25
C GLU A 36 -8.14 1.71 1.78
N ASN A 37 -6.83 1.81 1.52
CA ASN A 37 -6.31 1.84 0.14
C ASN A 37 -6.62 0.55 -0.62
N VAL A 38 -6.50 -0.61 0.02
CA VAL A 38 -6.84 -1.91 -0.59
C VAL A 38 -8.32 -1.97 -0.95
N LEU A 39 -9.20 -1.54 -0.04
CA LEU A 39 -10.64 -1.50 -0.30
C LEU A 39 -11.01 -0.54 -1.44
N ALA A 40 -10.35 0.62 -1.51
CA ALA A 40 -10.60 1.62 -2.56
C ALA A 40 -10.15 1.14 -3.96
N LEU A 41 -9.16 0.26 -4.02
CA LEU A 41 -8.62 -0.31 -5.25
C LEU A 41 -9.12 -1.74 -5.52
N TRP A 42 -10.13 -2.19 -4.77
CA TRP A 42 -10.62 -3.55 -4.90
C TRP A 42 -11.20 -3.79 -6.31
N PRO A 43 -10.79 -4.88 -7.00
CA PRO A 43 -11.33 -5.21 -8.30
C PRO A 43 -12.84 -5.50 -8.17
N LYS A 44 -13.63 -4.97 -9.11
CA LYS A 44 -15.08 -5.18 -9.16
C LYS A 44 -15.44 -6.57 -9.67
#